data_AF-A0A8H8U535-F1
#
_entry.id   AF-A0A8H8U535-F1
#
_cell.length_a   1.000
_cell.length_b   1.000
_cell.length_c   1.000
_cell.angle_alpha   90.00
_cell.angle_beta   90.00
_cell.angle_gamma   90.00
#
_symmetry.space_group_name_H-M   'P 1'
#
loop_
_entity.id
_entity.type
_entity.pdbx_description
1 polymer ?
#
loop_
_entity_poly.entity_id
_entity_poly.type
_entity_poly.pdbx_seq_one_letter_code
_entity_poly.pdbx_strand_id
1 'polypeptide(L)' 'MGQAFSGPNAFKFFHFTPAATAVLQKDPQLLVALVLVLLGMGALSALAWWIHFVTGRVYRVDK' A
#
# COMPACT_ATOMS: atom_id res chain seq x y z
N MET A 1 -8.78 -18.80 7.34
CA MET A 1 -8.76 -17.46 6.70
C MET A 1 -10.17 -17.13 6.20
N GLY A 2 -11.14 -17.09 7.12
CA GLY A 2 -12.56 -17.24 6.78
C GLY A 2 -13.35 -15.93 6.86
N GLN A 3 -14.34 -15.83 5.96
CA GLN A 3 -15.51 -14.93 5.98
C GLN A 3 -15.33 -13.49 5.48
N ALA A 4 -14.20 -12.80 5.71
CA ALA A 4 -14.05 -11.39 5.28
C ALA A 4 -13.87 -11.21 3.75
N PHE A 5 -13.41 -12.26 3.05
CA PHE A 5 -13.05 -12.22 1.63
C PHE A 5 -13.91 -13.14 0.75
N SER A 6 -14.90 -13.82 1.33
CA SER A 6 -15.77 -14.78 0.64
C SER A 6 -17.19 -14.22 0.54
N GLY A 7 -17.51 -13.53 -0.56
CA GLY A 7 -18.85 -13.04 -0.85
C GLY A 7 -18.92 -12.30 -2.20
N PRO A 8 -20.12 -12.14 -2.80
CA PRO A 8 -20.29 -11.50 -4.13
C PRO A 8 -19.76 -10.06 -4.20
N ASN A 9 -19.62 -9.41 -3.04
CA ASN A 9 -19.15 -8.03 -2.89
C ASN A 9 -17.78 -7.93 -2.21
N ALA A 10 -17.06 -9.04 -2.00
CA ALA A 10 -15.69 -8.99 -1.51
C ALA A 10 -14.89 -8.12 -2.50
N PHE A 11 -14.30 -7.02 -2.02
CA PHE A 11 -13.54 -6.03 -2.79
C PHE A 11 -14.30 -4.98 -3.61
N LYS A 12 -15.63 -4.82 -3.44
CA LYS A 12 -16.39 -3.75 -4.13
C LYS A 12 -15.82 -2.34 -3.86
N PHE A 13 -15.26 -2.11 -2.66
CA PHE A 13 -14.58 -0.87 -2.28
C PHE A 13 -13.41 -0.50 -3.21
N PHE A 14 -12.70 -1.50 -3.72
CA PHE A 14 -11.52 -1.29 -4.56
C PHE A 14 -11.84 -1.15 -6.05
N HIS A 15 -13.12 -1.20 -6.45
CA HIS A 15 -13.56 -1.12 -7.84
C HIS A 15 -12.79 -2.02 -8.82
N PHE A 16 -12.39 -3.22 -8.36
CA PHE A 16 -11.69 -4.19 -9.19
C PHE A 16 -12.61 -4.79 -10.26
N THR A 17 -12.01 -5.19 -11.39
CA THR A 17 -12.73 -5.92 -12.43
C THR A 17 -13.21 -7.28 -11.90
N PRO A 18 -14.28 -7.87 -12.47
CA PRO A 18 -14.77 -9.18 -12.04
C PRO A 18 -13.69 -10.28 -12.08
N ALA A 19 -12.80 -10.21 -13.07
CA ALA A 19 -11.67 -11.13 -13.19
C ALA A 19 -10.66 -10.99 -12.05
N ALA A 20 -10.29 -9.75 -11.69
CA ALA A 20 -9.38 -9.50 -10.57
C ALA A 20 -10.00 -9.92 -9.23
N THR A 21 -11.29 -9.64 -9.02
CA THR A 21 -12.05 -10.09 -7.84
C THR A 21 -12.04 -11.62 -7.71
N ALA A 22 -12.20 -12.36 -8.81
CA ALA A 22 -12.17 -13.83 -8.80
C ALA A 22 -10.77 -14.38 -8.41
N VAL A 23 -9.69 -13.73 -8.85
CA VAL A 23 -8.32 -14.10 -8.46
C VAL A 23 -8.10 -13.84 -6.97
N LEU A 24 -8.49 -12.68 -6.47
CA LEU A 24 -8.34 -12.31 -5.05
C LEU A 24 -9.24 -13.13 -4.12
N GLN A 25 -10.39 -13.63 -4.59
CA GLN A 25 -11.22 -14.57 -3.84
C GLN A 25 -10.59 -15.96 -3.72
N LYS A 26 -9.88 -16.42 -4.77
CA LYS A 26 -9.15 -17.68 -4.75
C LYS A 26 -7.90 -17.61 -3.88
N ASP A 27 -7.20 -16.47 -3.92
CA ASP A 27 -6.02 -16.22 -3.11
C ASP A 27 -6.05 -14.81 -2.49
N PRO A 28 -6.64 -14.69 -1.28
CA PRO A 28 -6.74 -13.41 -0.60
C PRO A 28 -5.39 -12.89 -0.10
N GLN A 29 -4.34 -13.72 -0.06
CA GLN A 29 -3.00 -13.29 0.37
C GLN A 29 -2.39 -12.30 -0.63
N LEU A 30 -2.79 -12.38 -1.91
CA LEU A 30 -2.36 -11.43 -2.93
C LEU A 30 -2.76 -9.99 -2.60
N LEU A 31 -3.95 -9.77 -2.05
CA LEU A 31 -4.37 -8.42 -1.63
C LEU A 31 -3.55 -7.93 -0.45
N VAL A 32 -3.29 -8.80 0.54
CA VAL A 32 -2.46 -8.47 1.69
C VAL A 32 -1.05 -8.09 1.25
N ALA A 33 -0.45 -8.90 0.35
CA ALA A 33 0.85 -8.61 -0.23
C ALA A 33 0.86 -7.27 -0.97
N LEU A 34 -0.16 -6.98 -1.78
CA LEU A 34 -0.30 -5.70 -2.47
C LEU A 34 -0.31 -4.51 -1.50
N VAL A 35 -1.10 -4.60 -0.42
CA VAL A 35 -1.17 -3.54 0.60
C VAL A 35 0.17 -3.35 1.30
N LEU A 36 0.86 -4.44 1.67
CA LEU A 36 2.18 -4.38 2.30
C LEU A 36 3.24 -3.75 1.38
N VAL A 37 3.20 -4.05 0.08
CA VAL A 37 4.09 -3.43 -0.91
C VAL A 37 3.85 -1.92 -0.99
N LEU A 38 2.59 -1.48 -1.06
CA LEU A 38 2.26 -0.05 -1.10
C LEU A 38 2.70 0.67 0.18
N LEU A 39 2.50 0.07 1.34
CA LEU A 39 2.99 0.61 2.62
C LEU A 39 4.52 0.69 2.66
N GLY A 40 5.21 -0.34 2.16
CA GLY A 40 6.67 -0.35 2.06
C GLY A 40 7.21 0.77 1.16
N MET A 41 6.61 0.98 -0.01
CA MET A 41 6.96 2.09 -0.90
C MET A 41 6.70 3.45 -0.23
N GLY A 42 5.58 3.61 0.46
CA GLY A 42 5.27 4.83 1.22
C GLY A 42 6.28 5.11 2.32
N ALA A 43 6.68 4.07 3.07
CA ALA A 43 7.70 4.19 4.12
C ALA A 43 9.06 4.61 3.54
N LEU A 44 9.46 4.06 2.39
CA LEU A 44 10.70 4.46 1.70
C LEU A 44 10.65 5.94 1.27
N SER A 45 9.53 6.40 0.71
CA SER A 45 9.35 7.82 0.37
C SER A 45 9.41 8.73 1.60
N ALA A 46 8.79 8.33 2.71
CA ALA A 46 8.85 9.07 3.98
C ALA A 46 10.28 9.13 4.53
N LEU A 47 11.02 8.02 4.45
CA LEU A 47 12.42 7.95 4.85
C LEU A 47 13.30 8.86 3.97
N ALA A 48 13.10 8.83 2.65
CA ALA A 48 13.80 9.70 1.72
C ALA A 48 13.53 11.19 2.02
N TRP A 49 12.27 11.56 2.28
CA TRP A 49 11.91 12.91 2.68
C TRP A 49 12.55 13.31 4.02
N TRP A 50 12.55 12.41 5.01
CA TRP A 50 13.22 12.65 6.29
C TRP A 50 14.72 12.90 6.10
N ILE A 51 15.42 12.07 5.32
CA ILE A 51 16.84 12.25 5.01
C ILE A 51 17.05 13.62 4.34
N HIS A 52 16.22 13.97 3.35
CA HIS A 52 16.30 15.27 2.68
C HIS A 52 16.09 16.44 3.66
N PHE A 53 15.11 16.35 4.56
CA PHE A 53 14.86 17.37 5.57
C PHE A 53 16.04 17.50 6.54
N VAL A 54 16.55 16.40 7.08
CA VAL A 54 17.67 16.40 8.03
C VAL A 54 18.94 16.95 7.39
N THR A 55 19.26 16.52 6.17
CA THR A 55 20.44 17.00 5.43
C THR A 55 20.28 18.45 4.99
N GLY A 56 19.10 18.86 4.52
CA GLY A 56 18.79 20.24 4.16
C GLY A 56 18.88 21.22 5.33
N ARG A 57 18.61 20.79 6.57
CA ARG A 57 18.81 21.63 7.77
C ARG A 57 20.27 22.05 7.96
N VAL A 58 21.24 21.20 7.59
CA VAL A 58 22.68 21.54 7.70
C VAL A 58 23.05 22.68 6.75
N TYR A 59 22.37 22.76 5.60
CA TYR A 59 22.62 23.78 4.58
C TYR A 59 21.71 25.01 4.70
N ARG A 60 20.74 25.01 5.61
CA ARG A 60 20.02 26.22 6.03
C ARG A 60 20.94 27.04 6.94
N VAL A 61 22.00 27.60 6.37
CA VAL A 61 22.66 28.77 6.93
C VAL A 61 21.63 29.88 6.82
N ASP A 62 21.12 30.32 7.97
CA ASP A 62 20.22 31.46 8.08
C ASP A 62 20.75 32.62 7.21
N LYS A 63 19.97 32.97 6.19
CA LYS A 63 20.07 34.26 5.51
C LYS A 63 19.01 35.18 6.10
#